data_AF-T0YRZ9-F1
#
_entry.id   AF-T0YRZ9-F1
#
_cell.length_a   1.000
_cell.length_b   1.000
_cell.length_c   1.000
_cell.angle_alpha   90.00
_cell.angle_beta   90.00
_cell.angle_gamma   90.00
#
_symmetry.space_group_name_H-M   'P 1'
#
loop_
_entity.id
_entity.type
_entity.pdbx_description
1 polymer ?
#
loop_
_entity_poly.entity_id
_entity_poly.type
_entity_poly.pdbx_seq_one_letter_code
_entity_poly.pdbx_strand_id
1 'polypeptide(L)'
;MSSQIAVDGGEGATACFLSAAGIPARRADGRLSPRAINAILEQIGRWHDAEATDPARRISPLRPHDLRHTFAVQLATTTGADAYELQRWLGHRSQRYIERYTNPPEQVAAQYVEDF
;
A
#
# COMPACT_ATOMS: atom_id res chain seq x y z
N MET A 1 17.81 27.67 12.92
CA MET A 1 18.43 26.35 13.12
C MET A 1 17.53 25.30 12.50
N SER A 2 17.80 24.91 11.25
CA SER A 2 17.03 23.86 10.57
C SER A 2 17.41 22.50 11.13
N SER A 3 16.47 21.84 11.80
CA SER A 3 16.63 20.45 12.23
C SER A 3 16.58 19.57 10.99
N GLN A 4 17.67 18.88 10.71
CA GLN A 4 17.78 17.91 9.62
C GLN A 4 16.94 16.70 10.02
N ILE A 5 15.78 16.52 9.38
CA ILE A 5 14.93 15.33 9.60
C ILE A 5 15.79 14.12 9.25
N ALA A 6 16.08 13.28 10.24
CA ALA A 6 16.72 12.00 10.01
C ALA A 6 15.82 11.19 9.07
N VAL A 7 16.29 10.94 7.86
CA VAL A 7 15.56 10.15 6.86
C VAL A 7 15.70 8.68 7.24
N ASP A 8 14.56 8.00 7.46
CA ASP A 8 14.46 6.56 7.79
C ASP A 8 15.01 5.61 6.70
N GLY A 9 15.66 6.13 5.66
CA GLY A 9 16.20 5.41 4.51
C GLY A 9 17.73 5.41 4.37
N GLY A 10 18.49 5.92 5.35
CA GLY A 10 19.96 5.95 5.30
C GLY A 10 20.63 4.60 5.57
N GLU A 11 21.92 4.47 5.24
CA GLU A 11 22.70 3.24 5.44
C GLU A 11 22.74 2.75 6.91
N GLY A 12 22.51 3.64 7.88
CA GLY A 12 22.41 3.31 9.31
C GLY A 12 20.99 3.12 9.85
N ALA A 13 19.95 3.22 9.02
CA ALA A 13 18.57 3.05 9.47
C ALA A 13 18.21 1.57 9.62
N THR A 14 17.65 1.20 10.77
CA THR A 14 17.09 -0.14 11.00
C THR A 14 16.02 -0.42 9.94
N ALA A 15 16.16 -1.52 9.20
CA ALA A 15 15.19 -1.83 8.15
C ALA A 15 13.78 -1.99 8.73
N CYS A 16 12.76 -1.44 8.04
CA CYS A 16 11.38 -1.43 8.53
C CYS A 16 10.71 -2.83 8.48
N PHE A 17 11.07 -3.65 7.48
CA PHE A 17 10.54 -5.00 7.30
C PHE A 17 11.56 -6.05 7.71
N LEU A 18 11.67 -6.30 9.01
CA LEU A 18 12.57 -7.32 9.56
C LEU A 18 11.89 -8.68 9.68
N SER A 19 12.72 -9.71 9.77
CA SER A 19 12.28 -11.03 10.25
C SER A 19 11.79 -10.90 11.70
N ALA A 20 10.73 -11.65 12.05
CA ALA A 20 10.18 -11.62 13.40
C ALA A 20 11.21 -12.08 14.44
N ALA A 21 11.09 -11.58 15.67
CA ALA A 21 11.94 -11.99 16.78
C ALA A 21 11.91 -13.52 16.94
N GLY A 22 13.09 -14.14 17.04
CA GLY A 22 13.24 -15.60 17.15
C GLY A 22 13.24 -16.37 15.82
N ILE A 23 13.00 -15.71 14.68
CA ILE A 23 13.18 -16.32 13.36
C ILE A 23 14.57 -15.95 12.82
N PRO A 24 15.45 -16.92 12.50
CA PRO A 24 16.74 -16.62 11.88
C PRO A 24 16.55 -15.81 10.59
N ALA A 25 17.20 -14.65 10.54
CA ALA A 25 17.19 -13.80 9.36
C ALA A 25 17.79 -14.54 8.16
N ARG A 26 17.08 -14.55 7.03
CA ARG A 26 17.59 -15.16 5.78
C ARG A 26 18.56 -14.26 5.02
N ARG A 27 18.67 -13.00 5.41
CA ARG A 27 19.61 -12.01 4.86
C ARG A 27 20.37 -11.34 6.00
N ALA A 28 21.61 -10.94 5.72
CA ALA A 28 22.49 -10.28 6.69
C ALA A 28 21.89 -8.98 7.26
N ASP A 29 21.07 -8.28 6.47
CA ASP A 29 20.38 -7.05 6.87
C ASP A 29 19.03 -7.28 7.56
N GLY A 30 18.63 -8.53 7.81
CA GLY A 30 17.36 -8.87 8.43
C GLY A 30 16.13 -8.69 7.55
N ARG A 31 16.27 -8.13 6.34
CA ARG A 31 15.14 -7.69 5.50
C ARG A 31 14.34 -8.87 4.96
N LEU A 32 13.02 -8.75 5.07
CA LEU A 32 12.10 -9.64 4.37
C LEU A 32 12.33 -9.58 2.85
N SER A 33 12.19 -10.72 2.20
CA SER A 33 12.17 -10.78 0.74
C SER A 33 10.83 -10.34 0.18
N PRO A 34 10.77 -9.79 -1.05
CA PRO A 34 9.50 -9.54 -1.71
C PRO A 34 8.59 -10.78 -1.73
N ARG A 35 9.17 -11.98 -1.88
CA ARG A 35 8.43 -13.24 -1.81
C ARG A 35 7.81 -13.49 -0.44
N ALA A 36 8.54 -13.21 0.64
CA ALA A 36 8.02 -13.33 2.00
C ALA A 36 6.89 -12.33 2.26
N ILE A 37 7.02 -11.08 1.79
CA ILE A 37 5.97 -10.07 1.90
C ILE A 37 4.70 -10.52 1.15
N ASN A 38 4.84 -11.01 -0.09
CA ASN A 38 3.70 -11.53 -0.84
C ASN A 38 3.03 -12.72 -0.14
N ALA A 39 3.82 -13.65 0.42
CA ALA A 39 3.26 -14.79 1.16
C ALA A 39 2.50 -14.37 2.42
N ILE A 40 2.98 -13.35 3.14
CA ILE A 40 2.28 -12.77 4.30
C ILE A 40 0.94 -12.16 3.86
N LEU A 41 0.94 -11.35 2.81
CA LEU A 41 -0.29 -10.70 2.33
C LEU A 41 -1.29 -11.70 1.77
N GLU A 42 -0.83 -12.73 1.06
CA GLU A 42 -1.68 -13.82 0.60
C GLU A 42 -2.34 -14.56 1.78
N GLN A 43 -1.59 -14.80 2.86
CA GLN A 43 -2.13 -15.41 4.07
C GLN A 43 -3.16 -14.50 4.77
N ILE A 44 -2.91 -13.20 4.84
CA ILE A 44 -3.86 -12.22 5.38
C ILE A 44 -5.15 -12.22 4.56
N GLY A 45 -5.05 -12.17 3.23
CA GLY A 45 -6.22 -12.21 2.35
C GLY A 45 -7.02 -13.50 2.53
N ARG A 46 -6.36 -14.65 2.69
CA ARG A 46 -7.05 -15.92 2.98
C ARG A 46 -7.74 -15.93 4.34
N TRP A 47 -7.14 -15.36 5.38
CA TRP A 47 -7.78 -15.27 6.70
C TRP A 47 -9.00 -14.35 6.67
N HIS A 48 -8.86 -13.17 6.06
CA HIS A 48 -9.97 -12.26 5.85
C HIS A 48 -11.15 -12.95 5.13
N ASP A 49 -10.88 -13.61 4.01
CA ASP A 49 -11.94 -14.23 3.19
C ASP A 49 -12.59 -15.45 3.85
N ALA A 50 -11.91 -16.08 4.82
CA ALA A 50 -12.49 -17.16 5.63
C ALA A 50 -13.47 -16.64 6.68
N GLU A 51 -13.28 -15.41 7.16
CA GLU A 51 -14.15 -14.75 8.15
C GLU A 51 -15.25 -13.91 7.49
N ALA A 52 -15.05 -13.47 6.24
CA ALA A 52 -16.01 -12.69 5.48
C ALA A 52 -17.23 -13.53 5.07
N THR A 53 -18.42 -13.14 5.54
CA THR A 53 -19.70 -13.76 5.16
C THR A 53 -20.20 -13.30 3.79
N ASP A 54 -19.82 -12.10 3.35
CA ASP A 54 -20.18 -11.54 2.05
C ASP A 54 -19.10 -11.86 0.99
N PRO A 55 -19.41 -12.65 -0.04
CA PRO A 55 -18.48 -12.95 -1.13
C PRO A 55 -18.01 -11.71 -1.89
N ALA A 56 -18.79 -10.62 -1.92
CA ALA A 56 -18.41 -9.38 -2.62
C ALA A 56 -17.28 -8.62 -1.93
N ARG A 57 -17.03 -8.89 -0.64
CA ARG A 57 -15.98 -8.22 0.15
C ARG A 57 -14.67 -9.01 0.19
N ARG A 58 -14.56 -10.11 -0.55
CA ARG A 58 -13.33 -10.91 -0.61
C ARG A 58 -12.17 -10.12 -1.21
N ILE A 59 -11.00 -10.28 -0.61
CA ILE A 59 -9.78 -9.53 -0.96
C ILE A 59 -8.63 -10.42 -1.44
N SER A 60 -8.78 -11.75 -1.38
CA SER A 60 -7.75 -12.66 -1.86
C SER A 60 -7.75 -12.77 -3.40
N PRO A 61 -6.58 -12.80 -4.07
CA PRO A 61 -5.25 -12.64 -3.48
C PRO A 61 -4.93 -11.17 -3.19
N LEU A 62 -4.53 -10.87 -1.95
CA LEU A 62 -4.07 -9.55 -1.56
C LEU A 62 -2.60 -9.38 -1.90
N ARG A 63 -2.25 -8.34 -2.68
CA ARG A 63 -0.87 -8.03 -3.07
C ARG A 63 -0.46 -6.64 -2.59
N PRO A 64 0.86 -6.35 -2.44
CA PRO A 64 1.32 -5.04 -1.97
C PRO A 64 0.81 -3.87 -2.83
N HIS A 65 0.61 -4.11 -4.13
CA HIS A 65 0.14 -3.09 -5.05
C HIS A 65 -1.34 -2.74 -4.86
N ASP A 66 -2.16 -3.67 -4.39
CA ASP A 66 -3.59 -3.43 -4.12
C ASP A 66 -3.74 -2.46 -2.93
N LEU A 67 -2.87 -2.56 -1.92
CA LEU A 67 -2.78 -1.61 -0.81
C LEU A 67 -2.34 -0.22 -1.28
N ARG A 68 -1.39 -0.15 -2.23
CA ARG A 68 -0.97 1.12 -2.85
C ARG A 68 -2.12 1.77 -3.62
N HIS A 69 -2.94 1.00 -4.32
CA HIS A 69 -4.14 1.49 -4.98
C HIS A 69 -5.17 2.01 -3.97
N THR A 70 -5.41 1.29 -2.88
CA THR A 70 -6.31 1.71 -1.80
C THR A 70 -5.86 3.06 -1.22
N PHE A 71 -4.58 3.20 -0.90
CA PHE A 71 -4.01 4.47 -0.44
C PHE A 71 -4.21 5.60 -1.45
N ALA A 72 -3.93 5.35 -2.74
CA ALA A 72 -4.07 6.36 -3.78
C ALA A 72 -5.52 6.82 -3.97
N VAL A 73 -6.48 5.90 -3.90
CA VAL A 73 -7.91 6.22 -3.97
C VAL A 73 -8.35 7.03 -2.77
N GLN A 74 -7.95 6.63 -1.55
CA GLN A 74 -8.26 7.39 -0.34
C GLN A 74 -7.67 8.80 -0.41
N LEU A 75 -6.42 8.93 -0.87
CA LEU A 75 -5.76 10.22 -1.03
C LEU A 75 -6.49 11.09 -2.05
N ALA A 76 -6.90 10.54 -3.19
CA ALA A 76 -7.68 11.29 -4.18
C ALA A 76 -9.02 11.76 -3.59
N THR A 77 -9.69 10.91 -2.81
CA THR A 77 -10.97 11.25 -2.18
C THR A 77 -10.81 12.39 -1.18
N THR A 78 -9.77 12.36 -0.34
CA THR A 78 -9.57 13.37 0.70
C THR A 78 -9.01 14.69 0.18
N THR A 79 -8.29 14.69 -0.95
CA THR A 79 -7.73 15.90 -1.56
C THR A 79 -8.61 16.48 -2.67
N GLY A 80 -9.77 15.87 -2.97
CA GLY A 80 -10.61 16.29 -4.08
C GLY A 80 -9.94 16.08 -5.45
N ALA A 81 -9.21 14.96 -5.58
CA ALA A 81 -8.46 14.58 -6.77
C ALA A 81 -7.34 15.57 -7.16
N ASP A 82 -6.68 16.18 -6.16
CA ASP A 82 -5.52 17.03 -6.42
C ASP A 82 -4.36 16.20 -7.01
N ALA A 83 -4.09 16.44 -8.29
CA ALA A 83 -3.06 15.73 -9.05
C ALA A 83 -1.64 15.99 -8.52
N TYR A 84 -1.38 17.16 -7.92
CA TYR A 84 -0.08 17.49 -7.35
C TYR A 84 0.19 16.68 -6.08
N GLU A 85 -0.78 16.63 -5.16
CA GLU A 85 -0.68 15.82 -3.94
C GLU A 85 -0.57 14.33 -4.29
N LEU A 86 -1.38 13.84 -5.24
CA LEU A 86 -1.26 12.46 -5.73
C LEU A 86 0.13 12.17 -6.31
N GLN A 87 0.70 13.09 -7.09
CA GLN A 87 2.05 12.93 -7.62
C GLN A 87 3.09 12.84 -6.51
N ARG A 88 3.01 13.76 -5.55
CA ARG A 88 3.97 13.92 -4.46
C ARG A 88 4.03 12.68 -3.57
N TRP A 89 2.87 12.18 -3.15
CA TRP A 89 2.79 11.05 -2.22
C TRP A 89 3.03 9.71 -2.89
N LEU A 90 2.61 9.53 -4.14
CA LEU A 90 2.84 8.28 -4.87
C LEU A 90 4.22 8.23 -5.51
N GLY A 91 4.91 9.36 -5.68
CA GLY A 91 6.22 9.44 -6.31
C GLY A 91 6.20 9.12 -7.81
N HIS A 92 5.09 9.38 -8.49
CA HIS A 92 4.99 9.15 -9.95
C HIS A 92 5.76 10.23 -10.73
N ARG A 93 6.62 9.80 -11.67
CA ARG A 93 7.32 10.72 -12.59
C ARG A 93 6.46 11.17 -13.78
N SER A 94 5.32 10.53 -14.01
CA SER A 94 4.45 10.78 -15.16
C SER A 94 3.00 10.96 -14.73
N GLN A 95 2.38 12.03 -15.22
CA GLN A 95 1.00 12.42 -14.95
C GLN A 95 -0.02 11.36 -15.39
N ARG A 96 0.30 10.60 -16.45
CA ARG A 96 -0.57 9.55 -17.00
C ARG A 96 -0.97 8.48 -15.97
N TYR A 97 -0.11 8.21 -14.99
CA TYR A 97 -0.42 7.24 -13.92
C TYR A 97 -1.31 7.82 -12.82
N ILE A 98 -1.43 9.14 -12.74
CA ILE A 98 -2.26 9.88 -11.79
C ILE A 98 -3.69 10.01 -12.33
N GLU A 99 -3.85 10.12 -13.65
CA GLU A 99 -5.14 10.19 -14.35
C GLU A 99 -6.13 9.09 -13.92
N ARG A 100 -5.62 7.90 -13.57
CA ARG A 100 -6.44 6.79 -13.06
C ARG A 100 -7.22 7.15 -11.79
N TYR A 101 -6.70 8.04 -10.96
CA TYR A 101 -7.30 8.44 -9.68
C TYR A 101 -8.00 9.80 -9.77
N THR A 102 -7.58 10.68 -10.67
CA THR A 102 -8.20 11.99 -10.86
C THR A 102 -9.38 11.97 -11.80
N ASN A 103 -9.46 10.97 -12.67
CA ASN A 103 -10.55 10.75 -13.59
C ASN A 103 -10.89 9.26 -13.64
N PRO A 104 -11.33 8.65 -12.51
CA PRO A 104 -11.67 7.24 -12.48
C PRO A 104 -12.79 6.99 -13.50
N PRO A 105 -12.72 5.92 -14.31
CA PRO A 105 -13.86 5.48 -15.11
C PRO A 105 -15.09 5.39 -14.21
N GLU A 106 -16.25 5.85 -14.67
CA GLU A 106 -17.49 5.94 -13.89
C GLU A 106 -17.84 4.63 -13.15
N GLN A 107 -17.46 3.48 -13.74
CA GLN A 107 -17.62 2.13 -13.19
C GLN A 107 -16.75 1.82 -11.97
N VAL A 108 -15.63 2.52 -11.78
CA VAL A 108 -14.71 2.36 -10.66
C VAL A 108 -15.19 3.20 -9.48
N ALA A 109 -15.62 4.44 -9.70
CA ALA A 109 -16.12 5.33 -8.65
C ALA A 109 -17.36 4.77 -7.90
N ALA A 110 -18.22 4.02 -8.59
CA ALA A 110 -19.45 3.46 -8.02
C ALA A 110 -19.23 2.31 -7.00
N GLN A 111 -18.03 1.76 -6.87
CA GLN A 111 -17.72 0.67 -5.93
C GLN A 111 -17.16 1.17 -4.57
N TYR A 112 -16.96 2.48 -4.37
CA TYR A 112 -16.15 3.03 -3.26
C TYR A 112 -16.91 3.79 -2.18
N VAL A 113 -18.24 3.83 -2.21
CA VAL A 113 -19.03 4.41 -1.11
C VAL A 113 -19.68 3.26 -0.33
N GLU A 114 -18.95 2.70 0.64
CA GLU A 114 -19.63 2.14 1.81
C GLU A 114 -20.03 3.36 2.67
N ASP A 115 -21.32 3.72 2.65
CA ASP A 115 -21.90 4.64 3.62
C ASP A 115 -21.74 3.98 5.01
N PHE A 116 -21.07 4.67 5.93
CA PHE A 116 -20.99 4.30 7.35
C PHE A 116 -22.21 4.80 8.12
#